data_AF-A0A3B9YJP1-F1
#
_entry.id   AF-A0A3B9YJP1-F1
#
_cell.length_a   1.000
_cell.length_b   1.000
_cell.length_c   1.000
_cell.angle_alpha   90.00
_cell.angle_beta   90.00
_cell.angle_gamma   90.00
#
_symmetry.space_group_name_H-M   'P 1'
#
loop_
_entity.id
_entity.type
_entity.pdbx_description
1 polymer ?
#
loop_
_entity_poly.entity_id
_entity_poly.type
_entity_poly.pdbx_seq_one_letter_code
_entity_poly.pdbx_strand_id
1 'polypeptide(L)'
;MTKPRWPLLALCLLLAAGCRKDDALEPNDTFESATLLTPGSERLASVFQNSPDVFVLEAPAGKTLVFKLSSRGGEDCPEFTLLGPGEKTLYEDAEGFCSDPWKARKKDASVQASGGRGSGYEFRVGVKDAGKYYLRIQERRQADNMLGYSWDYALTAQVE
;
A
#
# COMPACT_ATOMS: atom_id res chain seq x y z
N MET A 1 -16.67 36.18 -55.35
CA MET A 1 -16.19 36.99 -54.21
C MET A 1 -16.68 36.33 -52.92
N THR A 2 -15.74 35.84 -52.10
CA THR A 2 -15.75 35.74 -50.60
C THR A 2 -16.97 35.12 -49.88
N LYS A 3 -16.90 34.08 -49.02
CA LYS A 3 -15.84 33.41 -48.24
C LYS A 3 -16.39 32.02 -47.79
N PRO A 4 -15.57 30.96 -47.66
CA PRO A 4 -15.98 29.75 -46.96
C PRO A 4 -15.88 29.94 -45.44
N ARG A 5 -16.93 29.55 -44.69
CA ARG A 5 -16.91 29.47 -43.22
C ARG A 5 -16.16 28.20 -42.83
N TRP A 6 -14.99 28.37 -42.25
CA TRP A 6 -14.25 27.28 -41.61
C TRP A 6 -15.02 26.76 -40.39
N PRO A 7 -15.13 25.44 -40.18
CA PRO A 7 -15.53 24.94 -38.88
C PRO A 7 -14.40 25.26 -37.89
N LEU A 8 -14.76 25.85 -36.74
CA LEU A 8 -13.87 25.83 -35.58
C LEU A 8 -13.58 24.36 -35.27
N LEU A 9 -12.38 23.90 -35.66
CA LEU A 9 -11.76 22.76 -35.01
C LEU A 9 -11.64 23.16 -33.54
N ALA A 10 -12.46 22.52 -32.69
CA ALA A 10 -12.21 22.43 -31.27
C ALA A 10 -10.87 21.71 -31.11
N LEU A 11 -9.80 22.50 -31.04
CA LEU A 11 -8.46 22.07 -30.71
C LEU A 11 -8.45 21.76 -29.22
N CYS A 12 -9.02 20.61 -28.86
CA CYS A 12 -8.81 19.98 -27.57
C CYS A 12 -7.37 19.44 -27.60
N LEU A 13 -6.42 20.36 -27.37
CA LEU A 13 -5.00 20.08 -27.28
C LEU A 13 -4.75 19.26 -26.01
N LEU A 14 -4.64 17.96 -26.23
CA LEU A 14 -3.81 16.98 -25.51
C LEU A 14 -2.99 17.56 -24.34
N LEU A 15 -3.58 17.53 -23.15
CA LEU A 15 -2.85 17.36 -21.90
C LEU A 15 -3.27 16.02 -21.29
N ALA A 16 -2.90 14.92 -21.96
CA ALA A 16 -2.86 13.61 -21.33
C ALA A 16 -1.60 13.57 -20.45
N ALA A 17 -1.59 14.38 -19.37
CA ALA A 17 -0.78 14.04 -18.22
C ALA A 17 -1.35 12.72 -17.70
N GLY A 18 -0.60 11.63 -17.91
CA GLY A 18 -1.04 10.29 -17.57
C GLY A 18 -1.29 10.16 -16.07
N CYS A 19 -2.51 10.42 -15.62
CA CYS A 19 -3.00 9.83 -14.39
C CYS A 19 -2.98 8.33 -14.62
N ARG A 20 -1.98 7.65 -14.02
CA ARG A 20 -2.01 6.21 -13.91
C ARG A 20 -3.36 5.85 -13.27
N LYS A 21 -4.15 5.03 -13.96
CA LYS A 21 -5.42 4.57 -13.42
C LYS A 21 -5.10 3.76 -12.17
N ASP A 22 -5.87 4.04 -11.12
CA ASP A 22 -5.80 3.30 -9.87
C ASP A 22 -6.05 1.80 -10.10
N ASP A 23 -5.60 0.96 -9.16
CA ASP A 23 -5.75 -0.47 -9.33
C ASP A 23 -7.19 -0.96 -9.10
N ALA A 24 -7.43 -2.26 -9.27
CA ALA A 24 -8.77 -2.84 -9.23
C ALA A 24 -9.32 -3.07 -7.81
N LEU A 25 -8.51 -2.86 -6.77
CA LEU A 25 -8.86 -3.05 -5.36
C LEU A 25 -9.41 -1.76 -4.72
N GLU A 26 -9.31 -0.64 -5.43
CA GLU A 26 -9.77 0.66 -4.95
C GLU A 26 -11.31 0.82 -5.10
N PRO A 27 -11.98 1.52 -4.17
CA PRO A 27 -11.40 2.27 -3.05
C PRO A 27 -11.08 1.39 -1.83
N ASN A 28 -9.88 1.50 -1.29
CA ASN A 28 -9.44 0.84 -0.05
C ASN A 28 -8.58 1.74 0.85
N ASP A 29 -8.70 3.06 0.69
CA ASP A 29 -7.94 4.10 1.40
C ASP A 29 -8.10 4.15 2.94
N THR A 30 -9.15 3.53 3.49
CA THR A 30 -9.51 3.64 4.91
C THR A 30 -9.72 2.28 5.57
N PHE A 31 -9.69 2.23 6.90
CA PHE A 31 -9.93 0.99 7.64
C PHE A 31 -11.37 0.46 7.46
N GLU A 32 -12.33 1.34 7.18
CA GLU A 32 -13.72 0.99 6.89
C GLU A 32 -13.89 0.41 5.49
N SER A 33 -13.12 0.88 4.50
CA SER A 33 -13.12 0.36 3.13
C SER A 33 -12.03 -0.69 2.86
N ALA A 34 -11.33 -1.15 3.90
CA ALA A 34 -10.20 -2.05 3.77
C ALA A 34 -10.51 -3.31 2.94
N THR A 35 -9.59 -3.66 2.05
CA THR A 35 -9.68 -4.88 1.24
C THR A 35 -9.55 -6.12 2.13
N LEU A 36 -10.59 -6.96 2.16
CA LEU A 36 -10.53 -8.23 2.87
C LEU A 36 -9.59 -9.22 2.16
N LEU A 37 -8.58 -9.70 2.88
CA LEU A 37 -7.66 -10.72 2.41
C LEU A 37 -8.23 -12.11 2.63
N THR A 38 -7.95 -13.00 1.68
CA THR A 38 -8.17 -14.43 1.83
C THR A 38 -6.81 -15.08 2.11
N PRO A 39 -6.65 -15.87 3.20
CA PRO A 39 -5.38 -16.51 3.51
C PRO A 39 -4.80 -17.30 2.32
N GLY A 40 -3.52 -17.08 2.04
CA GLY A 40 -2.79 -17.72 0.94
C GLY A 40 -3.08 -17.18 -0.46
N SER A 41 -4.03 -16.26 -0.62
CA SER A 41 -4.32 -15.65 -1.92
C SER A 41 -3.48 -14.40 -2.13
N GLU A 42 -2.89 -14.28 -3.33
CA GLU A 42 -2.16 -13.10 -3.75
C GLU A 42 -3.11 -11.96 -4.15
N ARG A 43 -2.69 -10.73 -3.87
CA ARG A 43 -3.30 -9.48 -4.32
C ARG A 43 -2.24 -8.64 -5.02
N LEU A 44 -2.56 -8.17 -6.21
CA LEU A 44 -1.70 -7.27 -6.97
C LEU A 44 -2.25 -5.86 -6.80
N ALA A 45 -1.40 -4.93 -6.36
CA ALA A 45 -1.80 -3.58 -6.02
C ALA A 45 -0.73 -2.55 -6.44
N SER A 46 -1.12 -1.29 -6.45
CA SER A 46 -0.28 -0.11 -6.70
C SER A 46 -0.63 0.94 -5.66
N VAL A 47 0.28 1.21 -4.71
CA VAL A 47 0.05 2.25 -3.70
C VAL A 47 0.56 3.60 -4.17
N PHE A 48 -0.14 4.68 -3.84
CA PHE A 48 0.23 6.06 -4.20
C PHE A 48 0.44 6.95 -2.96
N GLN A 49 1.17 8.06 -3.11
CA GLN A 49 1.53 8.92 -1.96
C GLN A 49 0.35 9.49 -1.15
N ASN A 50 -0.80 9.66 -1.79
CA ASN A 50 -2.01 10.20 -1.17
C ASN A 50 -3.22 9.25 -1.35
N SER A 51 -2.98 8.00 -1.75
CA SER A 51 -3.95 6.91 -1.87
C SER A 51 -3.34 5.69 -1.17
N PRO A 52 -3.47 5.58 0.16
CA PRO A 52 -2.85 4.51 0.92
C PRO A 52 -3.68 3.22 0.86
N ASP A 53 -3.06 2.10 0.54
CA ASP A 53 -3.82 0.85 0.51
C ASP A 53 -4.04 0.29 1.92
N VAL A 54 -5.30 -0.02 2.27
CA VAL A 54 -5.63 -0.70 3.52
C VAL A 54 -6.17 -2.10 3.26
N PHE A 55 -5.54 -3.08 3.92
CA PHE A 55 -5.95 -4.49 3.89
C PHE A 55 -6.32 -4.97 5.27
N VAL A 56 -7.25 -5.93 5.34
CA VAL A 56 -7.68 -6.56 6.58
C VAL A 56 -7.67 -8.07 6.48
N LEU A 57 -7.22 -8.75 7.54
CA LEU A 57 -7.39 -10.17 7.73
C LEU A 57 -7.86 -10.49 9.14
N GLU A 58 -8.80 -11.42 9.26
CA GLU A 58 -9.19 -11.97 10.56
C GLU A 58 -8.27 -13.13 10.95
N ALA A 59 -7.76 -13.10 12.17
CA ALA A 59 -6.87 -14.12 12.70
C ALA A 59 -7.33 -14.58 14.10
N PRO A 60 -7.29 -15.89 14.41
CA PRO A 60 -7.59 -16.41 15.73
C PRO A 60 -6.39 -16.27 16.68
N ALA A 61 -6.67 -16.10 17.98
CA ALA A 61 -5.67 -16.03 19.02
C ALA A 61 -4.75 -17.28 19.04
N GLY A 62 -3.48 -17.07 19.37
CA GLY A 62 -2.46 -18.11 19.47
C GLY A 62 -1.82 -18.51 18.13
N LYS A 63 -2.20 -17.89 17.02
CA LYS A 63 -1.61 -18.10 15.69
C LYS A 63 -0.56 -17.05 15.34
N THR A 64 0.18 -17.32 14.27
CA THR A 64 1.04 -16.30 13.64
C THR A 64 0.37 -15.78 12.38
N LEU A 65 0.13 -14.48 12.32
CA LEU A 65 -0.30 -13.80 11.11
C LEU A 65 0.93 -13.34 10.34
N VAL A 66 1.03 -13.70 9.07
CA VAL A 66 2.16 -13.36 8.21
C VAL A 66 1.68 -12.56 7.02
N PHE A 67 2.23 -11.37 6.81
CA PHE A 67 2.07 -10.59 5.57
C PHE A 67 3.39 -10.60 4.81
N LYS A 68 3.34 -10.92 3.51
CA LYS A 68 4.49 -10.90 2.60
C LYS A 68 4.20 -10.00 1.43
N LEU A 69 5.10 -9.07 1.15
CA LEU A 69 5.05 -8.16 0.04
C LEU A 69 6.26 -8.37 -0.85
N SER A 70 6.05 -8.43 -2.16
CA SER A 70 7.13 -8.44 -3.14
C SER A 70 6.98 -7.28 -4.10
N SER A 71 8.08 -6.58 -4.35
CA SER A 71 8.11 -5.46 -5.28
C SER A 71 7.97 -5.98 -6.71
N ARG A 72 7.09 -5.33 -7.49
CA ARG A 72 6.79 -5.64 -8.90
C ARG A 72 7.19 -4.51 -9.85
N GLY A 73 7.59 -3.36 -9.31
CA GLY A 73 7.97 -2.19 -10.08
C GLY A 73 7.65 -0.91 -9.34
N GLY A 74 7.84 0.21 -10.02
CA GLY A 74 7.64 1.53 -9.43
C GLY A 74 8.73 1.89 -8.40
N GLU A 75 8.43 2.90 -7.62
CA GLU A 75 9.31 3.42 -6.59
C GLU A 75 9.03 2.68 -5.28
N ASP A 76 9.87 1.71 -4.95
CA ASP A 76 9.75 0.94 -3.72
C ASP A 76 10.18 1.79 -2.50
N CYS A 77 9.29 2.68 -2.04
CA CYS A 77 9.46 3.49 -0.83
C CYS A 77 8.21 3.53 0.07
N PRO A 78 7.77 2.36 0.56
CA PRO A 78 6.59 2.27 1.40
C PRO A 78 6.83 2.76 2.84
N GLU A 79 5.74 3.19 3.45
CA GLU A 79 5.51 3.37 4.88
C GLU A 79 4.43 2.40 5.32
N PHE A 80 4.65 1.71 6.45
CA PHE A 80 3.73 0.71 6.97
C PHE A 80 3.13 1.09 8.33
N THR A 81 1.84 0.81 8.46
CA THR A 81 1.14 0.79 9.76
C THR A 81 0.40 -0.54 9.91
N LEU A 82 0.56 -1.19 11.06
CA LEU A 82 -0.14 -2.43 11.41
C LEU A 82 -0.99 -2.21 12.65
N LEU A 83 -2.29 -2.46 12.55
CA LEU A 83 -3.22 -2.44 13.67
C LEU A 83 -3.72 -3.85 14.00
N GLY A 84 -3.87 -4.15 15.28
CA GLY A 84 -4.57 -5.34 15.77
C GLY A 84 -6.02 -5.04 16.17
N PRO A 85 -6.69 -5.99 16.84
CA PRO A 85 -8.07 -5.84 17.31
C PRO A 85 -8.25 -4.59 18.16
N GLY A 86 -9.38 -3.88 17.94
CA GLY A 86 -9.67 -2.60 18.60
C GLY A 86 -8.73 -1.46 18.17
N GLU A 87 -8.21 -1.52 16.94
CA GLU A 87 -7.32 -0.51 16.33
C GLU A 87 -6.03 -0.26 17.11
N LYS A 88 -5.61 -1.23 17.94
CA LYS A 88 -4.35 -1.15 18.67
C LYS A 88 -3.18 -1.14 17.68
N THR A 89 -2.44 -0.04 17.60
CA THR A 89 -1.21 0.02 16.78
C THR A 89 -0.17 -0.96 17.30
N LEU A 90 0.21 -1.92 16.46
CA LEU A 90 1.24 -2.92 16.70
C LEU A 90 2.56 -2.58 16.02
N TYR A 91 2.49 -1.96 14.85
CA TYR A 91 3.66 -1.46 14.14
C TYR A 91 3.32 -0.12 13.47
N GLU A 92 4.28 0.77 13.46
CA GLU A 92 4.20 2.02 12.75
C GLU A 92 5.61 2.48 12.42
N ASP A 93 5.88 2.68 11.13
CA ASP A 93 7.11 3.31 10.70
C ASP A 93 7.23 4.73 11.24
N ALA A 94 8.46 5.16 11.53
CA ALA A 94 8.75 6.56 11.77
C ALA A 94 8.76 7.33 10.45
N GLU A 95 8.53 8.64 10.54
CA GLU A 95 8.76 9.53 9.43
C GLU A 95 10.24 9.48 9.03
N GLY A 96 10.51 9.38 7.73
CA GLY A 96 11.88 9.25 7.24
C GLY A 96 11.98 9.13 5.73
N PHE A 97 13.23 8.99 5.25
CA PHE A 97 13.56 8.75 3.85
C PHE A 97 13.48 7.26 3.52
N CYS A 98 13.37 6.95 2.22
CA CYS A 98 13.31 5.60 1.65
C CYS A 98 14.50 4.68 2.00
N SER A 99 15.58 5.22 2.59
CA SER A 99 16.82 4.51 2.88
C SER A 99 16.84 3.76 4.22
N ASP A 100 15.89 4.02 5.11
CA ASP A 100 15.83 3.40 6.45
C ASP A 100 14.64 2.44 6.55
N PRO A 101 14.70 1.24 5.96
CA PRO A 101 13.66 0.24 6.19
C PRO A 101 13.65 -0.11 7.68
N TRP A 102 12.46 -0.14 8.28
CA TRP A 102 12.21 -0.56 9.67
C TRP A 102 12.60 0.40 10.79
N LYS A 103 12.88 1.67 10.48
CA LYS A 103 12.93 2.68 11.54
C LYS A 103 11.52 2.91 12.08
N ALA A 104 11.12 2.14 13.07
CA ALA A 104 9.77 2.18 13.62
C ALA A 104 9.60 3.29 14.66
N ARG A 105 8.50 4.04 14.57
CA ARG A 105 7.98 4.89 15.65
C ARG A 105 7.40 4.03 16.77
N LYS A 106 6.75 2.93 16.41
CA LYS A 106 6.16 1.98 17.35
C LYS A 106 6.32 0.54 16.86
N LYS A 107 6.67 -0.36 17.78
CA LYS A 107 6.74 -1.80 17.51
C LYS A 107 6.38 -2.58 18.79
N ASP A 108 5.24 -3.26 18.77
CA ASP A 108 4.85 -4.23 19.80
C ASP A 108 5.78 -5.44 19.72
N ALA A 109 6.07 -6.06 20.87
CA ALA A 109 6.93 -7.24 20.94
C ALA A 109 6.39 -8.45 20.14
N SER A 110 5.10 -8.46 19.78
CA SER A 110 4.50 -9.47 18.92
C SER A 110 4.89 -9.35 17.44
N VAL A 111 5.46 -8.23 17.00
CA VAL A 111 5.76 -7.97 15.60
C VAL A 111 7.23 -8.20 15.29
N GLN A 112 7.50 -9.09 14.34
CA GLN A 112 8.77 -9.20 13.65
C GLN A 112 8.59 -8.63 12.25
N ALA A 113 9.50 -7.75 11.84
CA ALA A 113 9.48 -7.11 10.54
C ALA A 113 10.86 -7.30 9.90
N SER A 114 10.89 -7.68 8.63
CA SER A 114 12.12 -8.06 7.92
C SER A 114 12.00 -7.87 6.42
N GLY A 115 13.13 -7.86 5.72
CA GLY A 115 13.19 -7.54 4.29
C GLY A 115 13.60 -6.08 4.08
N GLY A 116 13.21 -5.52 2.95
CA GLY A 116 13.52 -4.15 2.55
C GLY A 116 13.49 -3.97 1.03
N ARG A 117 13.81 -2.75 0.62
CA ARG A 117 13.73 -2.29 -0.77
C ARG A 117 14.36 -3.27 -1.75
N GLY A 118 13.60 -3.63 -2.79
CA GLY A 118 14.01 -4.56 -3.85
C GLY A 118 13.98 -6.05 -3.46
N SER A 119 13.95 -6.39 -2.17
CA SER A 119 13.87 -7.78 -1.67
C SER A 119 12.48 -8.20 -1.22
N GLY A 120 11.56 -7.25 -1.05
CA GLY A 120 10.24 -7.46 -0.47
C GLY A 120 10.23 -7.25 1.05
N TYR A 121 9.04 -7.29 1.64
CA TYR A 121 8.78 -6.98 3.04
C TYR A 121 8.00 -8.12 3.69
N GLU A 122 8.34 -8.48 4.93
CA GLU A 122 7.59 -9.48 5.70
C GLU A 122 7.29 -8.96 7.10
N PHE A 123 6.02 -9.08 7.50
CA PHE A 123 5.58 -8.94 8.87
C PHE A 123 5.12 -10.29 9.40
N ARG A 124 5.65 -10.71 10.55
CA ARG A 124 5.15 -11.85 11.33
C ARG A 124 4.62 -11.31 12.65
N VAL A 125 3.36 -11.62 12.95
CA VAL A 125 2.63 -11.07 14.10
C VAL A 125 2.13 -12.22 14.96
N GLY A 126 2.60 -12.31 16.20
CA GLY A 126 2.02 -13.20 17.19
C GLY A 126 0.63 -12.71 17.61
N VAL A 127 -0.41 -13.44 17.22
CA VAL A 127 -1.82 -13.06 17.44
C VAL A 127 -2.19 -13.33 18.89
N LYS A 128 -2.21 -12.27 19.71
CA LYS A 128 -2.59 -12.35 21.13
C LYS A 128 -4.09 -12.49 21.32
N ASP A 129 -4.85 -11.69 20.56
CA ASP A 129 -6.30 -11.61 20.64
C ASP A 129 -6.90 -11.95 19.27
N ALA A 130 -7.98 -12.71 19.26
CA ALA A 130 -8.67 -13.01 18.01
C ALA A 130 -9.36 -11.75 17.48
N GLY A 131 -9.34 -11.54 16.16
CA GLY A 131 -10.06 -10.43 15.54
C GLY A 131 -9.41 -9.95 14.24
N LYS A 132 -9.76 -8.72 13.86
CA LYS A 132 -9.26 -8.06 12.65
C LYS A 132 -7.89 -7.45 12.88
N TYR A 133 -7.02 -7.70 11.91
CA TYR A 133 -5.69 -7.09 11.80
C TYR A 133 -5.62 -6.34 10.48
N TYR A 134 -5.15 -5.10 10.54
CA TYR A 134 -5.10 -4.20 9.40
C TYR A 134 -3.66 -3.88 9.04
N LEU A 135 -3.31 -4.04 7.76
CA LEU A 135 -2.06 -3.54 7.20
C LEU A 135 -2.40 -2.35 6.31
N ARG A 136 -1.90 -1.18 6.67
CA ARG A 136 -1.92 0.02 5.82
C ARG A 136 -0.55 0.22 5.21
N ILE A 137 -0.54 0.49 3.91
CA ILE A 137 0.64 0.75 3.11
C ILE A 137 0.47 2.15 2.51
N GLN A 138 1.50 2.97 2.53
CA GLN A 138 1.49 4.27 1.89
C GLN A 138 2.83 4.52 1.21
N GLU A 139 2.82 5.08 0.01
CA GLU A 139 4.06 5.54 -0.61
C GLU A 139 4.54 6.84 0.05
N ARG A 140 5.81 6.93 0.43
CA ARG A 140 6.31 8.14 1.12
C ARG A 140 6.40 9.33 0.16
N ARG A 141 6.18 10.53 0.70
CA ARG A 141 6.22 11.81 -0.04
C ARG A 141 7.60 12.20 -0.56
N GLN A 142 8.68 11.60 -0.05
CA GLN A 142 10.06 11.97 -0.39
C GLN A 142 10.65 11.17 -1.56
N ALA A 143 9.81 10.44 -2.30
CA ALA A 143 10.12 9.80 -3.56
C ALA A 143 10.57 10.85 -4.61
N ASP A 144 11.60 10.56 -5.41
CA ASP A 144 12.20 11.56 -6.30
C ASP A 144 11.20 12.00 -7.40
N ASN A 145 11.08 13.32 -7.60
CA ASN A 145 9.94 13.96 -8.28
C ASN A 145 9.88 13.74 -9.82
N MET A 146 10.31 12.59 -10.33
CA MET A 146 10.49 12.34 -11.76
C MET A 146 9.55 11.28 -12.36
N LEU A 147 8.89 10.43 -11.55
CA LEU A 147 7.93 9.42 -12.02
C LEU A 147 6.63 9.44 -11.21
N GLY A 148 5.59 8.77 -11.72
CA GLY A 148 4.30 8.66 -11.04
C GLY A 148 4.46 7.92 -9.72
N TYR A 149 4.53 8.67 -8.62
CA TYR A 149 4.78 8.28 -7.24
C TYR A 149 3.97 7.06 -6.78
N SER A 150 4.44 5.87 -7.15
CA SER A 150 3.73 4.64 -6.90
C SER A 150 4.65 3.45 -6.80
N TRP A 151 4.30 2.54 -5.91
CA TRP A 151 4.96 1.26 -5.76
C TRP A 151 4.00 0.15 -6.19
N ASP A 152 4.45 -0.71 -7.10
CA ASP A 152 3.69 -1.88 -7.51
C ASP A 152 4.16 -3.07 -6.70
N TYR A 153 3.21 -3.81 -6.12
CA TYR A 153 3.55 -4.94 -5.29
C TYR A 153 2.55 -6.09 -5.42
N ALA A 154 3.01 -7.28 -5.00
CA ALA A 154 2.15 -8.42 -4.70
C ALA A 154 2.14 -8.63 -3.19
N LEU A 155 0.94 -8.70 -2.60
CA LEU A 155 0.70 -8.97 -1.20
C LEU A 155 0.08 -10.37 -1.04
N THR A 156 0.61 -11.16 -0.13
CA THR A 156 -0.04 -12.39 0.39
C THR A 156 -0.10 -12.32 1.91
N ALA A 157 -1.21 -12.77 2.49
CA ALA A 157 -1.32 -12.95 3.94
C ALA A 157 -1.67 -14.39 4.31
N GLN A 158 -1.15 -14.90 5.43
CA GLN A 158 -1.39 -16.26 5.92
C GLN A 158 -1.57 -16.29 7.44
N VAL A 159 -2.28 -17.31 7.92
CA VAL A 159 -2.42 -17.63 9.34
C VAL A 159 -1.80 -19.00 9.56
N GLU A 160 -0.73 -19.05 10.35
CA GLU A 160 0.07 -20.25 10.68
C GLU A 160 -0.23 -20.71 12.12
#